data_AF-A0A943X6S1-F1
#
_entry.id   AF-A0A943X6S1-F1
#
_cell.length_a   1.000
_cell.length_b   1.000
_cell.length_c   1.000
_cell.angle_alpha   90.00
_cell.angle_beta   90.00
_cell.angle_gamma   90.00
#
_symmetry.space_group_name_H-M   'P 1'
#
loop_
_entity.id
_entity.type
_entity.pdbx_description
1 polymer ?
#
loop_
_entity_poly.entity_id
_entity_poly.type
_entity_poly.pdbx_seq_one_letter_code
_entity_poly.pdbx_strand_id
1 'polypeptide(L)' 'MSMENKSIILNESDLKNKIYTIRGVQVMLDSDLAEIYGVETKRLNEQVKRNIERFPEEFMFQLSAEEFEVLR' A
#
# COMPACT_ATOMS: atom_id res chain seq x y z
N MET A 1 5.86 -25.02 3.76
CA MET A 1 5.73 -24.08 2.64
C MET A 1 6.78 -23.00 2.88
N SER A 2 7.96 -23.18 2.30
CA SER A 2 9.07 -22.25 2.47
C SER A 2 8.71 -20.96 1.75
N MET A 3 8.57 -19.85 2.48
CA MET A 3 8.50 -18.54 1.85
C MET A 3 9.87 -18.30 1.22
N GLU A 4 9.95 -18.40 -0.11
CA GLU A 4 11.09 -17.88 -0.85
C GLU A 4 11.20 -16.39 -0.51
N ASN A 5 12.33 -15.99 0.07
CA ASN A 5 12.68 -14.59 0.21
C ASN A 5 12.92 -14.04 -1.20
N LYS A 6 11.84 -13.65 -1.86
CA LYS A 6 11.89 -12.89 -3.10
C LYS A 6 12.48 -11.53 -2.72
N SER A 7 13.79 -11.37 -2.91
CA SER A 7 14.42 -10.05 -2.86
C SER A 7 13.76 -9.21 -3.96
N ILE A 8 12.83 -8.34 -3.56
CA ILE A 8 12.18 -7.43 -4.48
C ILE A 8 13.25 -6.39 -4.83
N ILE A 9 13.92 -6.58 -5.97
CA ILE A 9 14.79 -5.55 -6.53
C ILE A 9 13.84 -4.48 -7.10
N LEU A 10 13.35 -3.60 -6.23
CA LEU A 10 12.63 -2.39 -6.65
C LEU A 10 13.67 -1.38 -7.09
N ASN A 11 13.57 -0.91 -8.33
CA ASN A 11 14.35 0.25 -8.72
C ASN A 11 13.84 1.46 -7.94
N GLU A 12 14.75 2.33 -7.50
CA GLU A 12 14.41 3.53 -6.71
C GLU A 12 13.39 4.43 -7.43
N SER A 13 13.44 4.47 -8.76
CA SER A 13 12.47 5.18 -9.61
C SER A 13 11.05 4.62 -9.49
N ASP A 14 10.92 3.29 -9.44
CA ASP A 14 9.62 2.63 -9.41
C ASP A 14 8.95 2.83 -8.05
N LEU A 15 9.74 2.87 -6.97
CA LEU A 15 9.26 3.21 -5.65
C LEU A 15 8.77 4.67 -5.58
N LYS A 16 9.55 5.62 -6.12
CA LYS A 16 9.20 7.05 -6.11
C LYS A 16 7.88 7.32 -6.85
N ASN A 17 7.61 6.61 -7.95
CA ASN A 17 6.38 6.75 -8.71
C ASN A 17 5.13 6.22 -7.98
N LYS A 18 5.32 5.43 -6.91
CA LYS A 18 4.26 4.85 -6.07
C LYS A 18 4.04 5.61 -4.76
N ILE A 19 4.76 6.72 -4.56
CA ILE A 19 4.62 7.60 -3.39
C ILE A 19 3.82 8.84 -3.80
N TYR A 20 2.70 9.04 -3.14
CA TYR A 20 1.79 10.16 -3.33
C TYR A 20 1.84 11.08 -2.11
N THR A 21 1.58 12.37 -2.31
CA THR A 21 1.44 13.32 -1.19
C THR A 21 -0.04 13.62 -0.99
N ILE A 22 -0.62 13.13 0.11
CA ILE A 22 -2.03 13.32 0.45
C ILE A 22 -2.12 13.90 1.86
N ARG A 23 -2.87 14.99 2.02
CA ARG A 23 -2.97 15.76 3.28
C ARG A 23 -1.59 16.16 3.86
N GLY A 24 -0.59 16.36 2.99
CA GLY A 24 0.78 16.69 3.40
C GLY A 24 1.63 15.52 3.90
N VAL A 25 1.14 14.29 3.77
CA VAL A 25 1.85 13.06 4.17
C VAL A 25 2.19 12.24 2.93
N GLN A 26 3.38 11.65 2.91
CA GLN A 26 3.78 10.71 1.85
C GLN A 26 3.14 9.34 2.13
N VAL A 27 2.36 8.85 1.16
CA VAL A 27 1.58 7.63 1.27
C VAL A 27 1.72 6.77 0.02
N MET A 28 1.44 5.48 0.15
CA MET A 28 1.39 4.53 -0.94
C MET A 28 0.00 3.88 -0.97
N LEU A 29 -0.54 3.62 -2.15
CA LEU A 29 -1.81 2.94 -2.28
C LEU A 29 -1.68 1.46 -1.90
N ASP A 30 -2.76 0.88 -1.40
CA ASP A 30 -2.85 -0.54 -1.09
C ASP A 30 -2.60 -1.41 -2.32
N SER A 31 -2.98 -0.93 -3.52
CA SER A 31 -2.66 -1.58 -4.79
C SER A 31 -1.16 -1.66 -5.07
N ASP A 32 -0.44 -0.56 -4.86
CA ASP A 32 1.01 -0.49 -5.04
C ASP A 32 1.73 -1.35 -4.00
N LEU A 33 1.25 -1.32 -2.76
CA LEU A 33 1.79 -2.14 -1.67
C LEU A 33 1.59 -3.64 -1.96
N ALA A 34 0.41 -4.02 -2.47
CA ALA A 34 0.11 -5.38 -2.83
C ALA A 34 0.99 -5.89 -3.99
N GLU A 35 1.24 -5.05 -5.01
CA GLU A 35 2.15 -5.36 -6.10
C GLU A 35 3.58 -5.62 -5.60
N ILE A 36 4.09 -4.75 -4.71
CA ILE A 36 5.40 -4.90 -4.09
C ILE A 36 5.49 -6.24 -3.36
N TYR A 37 4.52 -6.57 -2.51
CA TYR A 37 4.51 -7.84 -1.79
C TYR A 37 4.13 -9.05 -2.66
N GLY A 38 3.79 -8.85 -3.94
CA GLY A 38 3.39 -9.92 -4.84
C GLY A 38 2.09 -10.61 -4.43
N VAL A 39 1.17 -9.87 -3.79
CA VAL A 39 -0.14 -10.36 -3.36
C VAL A 39 -1.25 -9.59 -4.08
N GLU A 40 -2.45 -10.16 -4.11
CA GLU A 40 -3.61 -9.41 -4.58
C GLU A 40 -4.01 -8.33 -3.57
N THR A 41 -4.42 -7.15 -4.06
CA THR A 41 -4.90 -6.03 -3.23
C THR A 41 -6.05 -6.45 -2.32
N LYS A 42 -6.97 -7.29 -2.83
CA LYS A 42 -8.06 -7.87 -2.02
C LYS A 42 -7.51 -8.68 -0.84
N ARG A 43 -6.45 -9.47 -1.07
CA ARG A 43 -5.85 -10.31 -0.04
C ARG A 43 -5.15 -9.48 1.04
N LEU A 44 -4.47 -8.40 0.63
CA LEU A 44 -3.89 -7.43 1.54
C LEU A 44 -4.98 -6.78 2.41
N ASN A 45 -6.07 -6.30 1.79
CA ASN A 45 -7.20 -5.70 2.50
C ASN A 45 -7.90 -6.66 3.46
N GLU A 46 -8.03 -7.94 3.10
CA GLU A 46 -8.52 -8.97 4.01
C GLU A 46 -7.60 -9.14 5.23
N GLN A 47 -6.28 -9.13 5.05
CA GLN A 47 -5.33 -9.24 6.15
C GLN A 47 -5.36 -8.02 7.06
N VAL A 48 -5.47 -6.82 6.50
CA VAL A 48 -5.64 -5.57 7.26
C VAL A 48 -6.89 -5.65 8.12
N LYS A 49 -8.04 -5.99 7.52
CA LYS A 49 -9.31 -6.11 8.25
C LYS A 49 -9.27 -7.15 9.37
N ARG A 50 -8.61 -8.29 9.14
CA ARG A 50 -8.47 -9.36 10.15
C ARG A 50 -7.51 -9.00 11.28
N ASN A 51 -6.58 -8.08 11.05
CA ASN A 51 -5.53 -7.71 11.99
C ASN A 51 -5.55 -6.20 12.25
N ILE A 52 -6.73 -5.58 12.31
CA ILE A 52 -6.87 -4.12 12.35
C ILE A 52 -6.13 -3.49 13.55
N GLU A 53 -6.00 -4.23 14.64
CA GLU A 53 -5.20 -3.84 15.83
C GLU A 53 -3.71 -3.59 15.51
N ARG A 54 -3.20 -4.14 14.41
CA ARG A 54 -1.83 -3.93 13.91
C ARG A 54 -1.70 -2.76 12.93
N PHE A 55 -2.82 -2.15 12.53
CA PHE A 55 -2.87 -1.05 11.58
C PHE A 55 -3.59 0.16 12.21
N PRO A 56 -2.92 0.90 13.12
CA PRO A 56 -3.47 2.13 13.67
C PRO A 56 -3.70 3.19 12.59
N GLU A 57 -4.54 4.19 12.88
CA GLU A 57 -4.88 5.29 11.95
C GLU A 57 -3.66 6.14 11.54
N GLU A 58 -2.58 6.12 12.32
CA GLU A 58 -1.32 6.78 11.94
C GLU A 58 -0.57 6.05 10.80
N PHE A 59 -0.86 4.76 10.59
CA PHE A 59 -0.21 3.93 9.56
C PHE A 59 -1.04 3.80 8.28
N MET A 60 -2.36 3.91 8.40
CA MET A 60 -3.25 3.83 7.24
C MET A 60 -4.48 4.70 7.44
N PHE A 61 -5.01 5.21 6.34
CA PHE A 61 -6.30 5.87 6.32
C PHE A 61 -6.98 5.60 4.99
N GLN A 62 -8.31 5.73 4.99
CA GLN A 62 -9.08 5.63 3.76
C GLN A 62 -9.18 7.01 3.10
N LEU A 63 -8.90 7.05 1.80
CA LEU A 63 -9.08 8.24 0.99
C LEU A 63 -10.56 8.57 0.83
N SER A 64 -10.88 9.87 0.80
CA SER A 64 -12.18 10.32 0.33
C SER A 64 -12.32 10.06 -1.17
N ALA A 65 -13.55 10.06 -1.68
CA ALA A 65 -13.78 9.94 -3.12
C ALA A 65 -13.09 11.07 -3.90
N GLU A 66 -13.10 12.29 -3.37
CA GLU A 66 -12.45 13.46 -3.98
C GLU A 66 -10.93 13.30 -4.03
N GLU A 67 -10.31 12.81 -2.95
CA GLU A 67 -8.86 12.53 -2.90
C GLU A 67 -8.48 11.42 -3.88
N PHE A 68 -9.35 10.43 -4.05
CA PHE A 68 -9.12 9.34 -5.00
C PHE A 68 -9.22 9.81 -6.45
N GLU A 69 -10.16 10.69 -6.79
CA GLU A 69 -10.28 11.24 -8.15
C GLU A 69 -9.05 12.07 -8.57
N VAL A 70 -8.37 12.72 -7.61
CA VAL A 70 -7.12 13.47 -7.89
C VAL A 70 -5.94 12.54 -8.23
N LEU A 71 -6.02 11.26 -7.88
CA LEU A 71 -4.98 10.27 -8.19
C LEU A 71 -5.14 9.63 -9.57
N ARG A 72 -6.23 9.93 -10.29
CA ARG A 72 -6.60 9.31 -11.56
C ARG A 72 -6.06 10.04 -12.79
#